data_AF-A0A9D2N5C5-F1
#
_entry.id   AF-A0A9D2N5C5-F1
#
_cell.length_a   1.000
_cell.length_b   1.000
_cell.length_c   1.000
_cell.angle_alpha   90.00
_cell.angle_beta   90.00
_cell.angle_gamma   90.00
#
_symmetry.space_group_name_H-M   'P 1'
#
loop_
_entity.id
_entity.type
_entity.pdbx_description
1 polymer ?
#
loop_
_entity_poly.entity_id
_entity_poly.type
_entity_poly.pdbx_seq_one_letter_code
_entity_poly.pdbx_strand_id
1 'polypeptide(L)'
;MGKYTILLFVFVIVLLLFAVLDILMIISLVRPGDERGQIIVWKASAFTLLGMTGALIIEIIEGIAGGQDMTINPFVHLTATAIVYFGALLFFKKRHGG
;
A
#
# COMPACT_ATOMS: atom_id res chain seq x y z
N MET A 1 35.39 -15.76 -2.21
CA MET A 1 34.85 -14.41 -2.52
C MET A 1 33.69 -14.39 -3.53
N GLY A 2 33.38 -15.46 -4.28
CA GLY A 2 32.32 -15.42 -5.32
C GLY A 2 30.85 -15.47 -4.82
N LYS A 3 30.54 -16.20 -3.75
CA LYS A 3 29.15 -16.44 -3.32
C LYS A 3 28.44 -15.19 -2.77
N TYR A 4 29.11 -14.42 -1.92
CA TYR A 4 28.56 -13.17 -1.36
C TYR A 4 28.41 -12.09 -2.43
N THR A 5 29.33 -12.04 -3.41
CA THR A 5 29.24 -11.10 -4.54
C THR A 5 28.01 -11.37 -5.40
N ILE A 6 27.71 -12.64 -5.69
CA ILE A 6 26.48 -13.03 -6.42
C ILE A 6 25.23 -12.69 -5.60
N LEU A 7 25.23 -13.00 -4.29
CA LEU A 7 24.11 -12.69 -3.41
C LEU A 7 23.83 -11.18 -3.34
N LEU A 8 24.87 -10.35 -3.22
CA LEU A 8 24.75 -8.89 -3.21
C LEU A 8 24.21 -8.37 -4.54
N PHE A 9 24.67 -8.93 -5.66
CA PHE A 9 24.17 -8.55 -6.98
C PHE A 9 22.68 -8.86 -7.14
N VAL A 10 22.25 -10.06 -6.74
CA VAL A 10 20.82 -10.45 -6.75
C VAL A 10 20.01 -9.54 -5.83
N PHE A 11 20.52 -9.25 -4.62
CA PHE A 11 19.85 -8.36 -3.68
C PHE A 11 19.64 -6.95 -4.26
N VAL A 12 20.66 -6.37 -4.90
CA VAL A 12 20.55 -5.06 -5.55
C VAL A 12 19.54 -5.08 -6.69
N ILE A 13 19.50 -6.14 -7.50
CA ILE A 13 18.50 -6.28 -8.57
C ILE A 13 17.08 -6.31 -7.99
N VAL A 14 16.86 -7.06 -6.90
CA VAL A 14 15.54 -7.14 -6.24
C VAL A 14 15.12 -5.76 -5.71
N LEU A 15 16.03 -5.02 -5.09
CA LEU A 15 15.75 -3.66 -4.62
C LEU A 15 15.40 -2.70 -5.77
N LEU A 16 16.14 -2.77 -6.88
CA LEU A 16 15.82 -1.97 -8.07
C LEU A 16 14.46 -2.32 -8.64
N LEU A 17 14.10 -3.61 -8.63
CA LEU A 17 12.78 -4.06 -9.08
C LEU A 17 11.65 -3.51 -8.21
N PHE A 18 11.81 -3.52 -6.88
CA PHE A 18 10.82 -2.90 -5.98
C PHE A 18 10.72 -1.39 -6.19
N ALA A 19 11.84 -0.69 -6.32
CA ALA A 19 11.83 0.74 -6.61
C ALA A 19 11.11 1.08 -7.92
N VAL A 20 11.31 0.27 -8.97
CA VAL A 20 10.58 0.43 -10.24
C VAL A 20 9.09 0.19 -10.05
N LEU A 21 8.68 -0.84 -9.31
CA LEU A 21 7.27 -1.11 -9.03
C LEU A 21 6.60 0.06 -8.26
N ASP A 22 7.28 0.61 -7.26
CA ASP A 22 6.78 1.76 -6.48
C ASP A 22 6.60 3.00 -7.36
N ILE A 23 7.57 3.28 -8.23
CA ILE A 23 7.49 4.40 -9.19
C ILE A 23 6.32 4.19 -10.16
N LEU A 24 6.17 2.98 -10.72
CA LEU A 24 5.07 2.68 -11.64
C LEU A 24 3.71 2.80 -10.97
N MET A 25 3.58 2.38 -9.71
CA MET A 25 2.37 2.57 -8.91
C MET A 25 2.02 4.05 -8.80
N ILE A 26 2.97 4.91 -8.39
CA ILE A 26 2.74 6.36 -8.26
C ILE A 26 2.32 6.96 -9.60
N ILE A 27 3.00 6.62 -10.69
CA ILE A 27 2.67 7.12 -12.03
C ILE A 27 1.22 6.76 -12.41
N SER A 28 0.79 5.51 -12.14
CA SER A 28 -0.57 5.05 -12.45
C SER A 28 -1.65 5.79 -11.66
N LEU A 29 -1.36 6.18 -10.42
CA LEU A 29 -2.28 6.94 -9.57
C LEU A 29 -2.39 8.42 -10.00
N VAL A 30 -1.27 9.03 -10.39
CA VAL A 30 -1.21 10.47 -10.75
C VAL A 30 -1.73 10.73 -12.16
N ARG A 31 -1.47 9.82 -13.10
CA ARG A 31 -1.86 9.97 -14.51
C ARG A 31 -2.86 8.89 -14.93
N PRO A 32 -4.10 8.95 -14.43
CA PRO A 32 -5.13 8.02 -14.85
C PRO A 32 -5.43 8.27 -16.34
N GLY A 33 -5.39 7.21 -17.15
CA GLY A 33 -5.58 7.29 -18.61
C GLY A 33 -7.02 7.59 -19.02
N ASP A 34 -7.46 7.04 -20.15
CA ASP A 34 -8.87 7.10 -20.58
C ASP A 34 -9.81 6.56 -19.49
N GLU A 35 -11.11 6.88 -19.57
CA GLU A 35 -12.12 6.52 -18.56
C GLU A 35 -12.05 5.05 -18.11
N ARG A 36 -11.83 4.12 -19.06
CA ARG A 36 -11.65 2.68 -18.77
C ARG A 36 -10.41 2.40 -17.94
N GLY A 37 -9.29 3.06 -18.25
CA GLY A 37 -8.05 2.97 -17.50
C GLY A 37 -8.21 3.51 -16.09
N GLN A 38 -8.96 4.60 -15.91
CA GLN A 38 -9.24 5.16 -14.58
C GLN A 38 -10.01 4.18 -13.70
N ILE A 39 -11.04 3.52 -14.25
CA ILE A 39 -11.81 2.51 -13.52
C ILE A 39 -10.92 1.34 -13.08
N ILE A 40 -10.00 0.89 -13.94
CA ILE A 40 -9.06 -0.20 -13.60
C ILE A 40 -8.15 0.23 -12.45
N VAL A 41 -7.54 1.43 -12.54
CA VAL A 41 -6.68 1.96 -11.49
C VAL A 41 -7.45 2.09 -10.18
N TRP A 42 -8.67 2.65 -10.19
CA TRP A 42 -9.47 2.79 -8.98
C TRP A 42 -9.86 1.45 -8.35
N LYS A 43 -10.15 0.42 -9.15
CA LYS A 43 -10.39 -0.94 -8.63
C LYS A 43 -9.13 -1.53 -8.01
N ALA A 44 -7.97 -1.36 -8.64
CA ALA A 44 -6.69 -1.79 -8.10
C ALA A 44 -6.36 -1.04 -6.80
N SER A 45 -6.59 0.27 -6.74
CA SER A 45 -6.41 1.09 -5.53
C SER A 45 -7.34 0.66 -4.40
N ALA A 46 -8.60 0.33 -4.69
CA ALA A 46 -9.52 -0.18 -3.66
C ALA A 46 -9.09 -1.55 -3.13
N PHE A 47 -8.63 -2.44 -4.02
CA PHE A 47 -8.13 -3.76 -3.62
C PHE A 47 -6.82 -3.67 -2.81
N THR A 48 -5.89 -2.81 -3.21
CA THR A 48 -4.66 -2.56 -2.45
C THR A 48 -4.96 -1.95 -1.09
N LEU A 49 -5.89 -1.00 -0.98
CA LEU A 49 -6.33 -0.47 0.31
C LEU A 49 -6.89 -1.56 1.21
N LEU A 50 -7.73 -2.46 0.67
CA LEU A 50 -8.25 -3.62 1.42
C LEU A 50 -7.11 -4.54 1.88
N GLY A 51 -6.19 -4.88 0.98
CA GLY A 51 -5.02 -5.72 1.29
C GLY A 51 -4.14 -5.13 2.38
N MET A 52 -3.78 -3.85 2.28
CA MET A 52 -2.95 -3.16 3.28
C MET A 52 -3.66 -3.01 4.62
N THR A 53 -4.96 -2.70 4.61
CA THR A 53 -5.79 -2.65 5.82
C THR A 53 -5.84 -4.03 6.49
N GLY A 54 -5.98 -5.10 5.70
CA GLY A 54 -5.93 -6.47 6.20
C GLY A 54 -4.56 -6.85 6.79
N ALA A 55 -3.47 -6.46 6.14
CA ALA A 55 -2.12 -6.65 6.65
C ALA A 55 -1.92 -5.97 8.02
N LEU A 56 -2.37 -4.72 8.17
CA LEU A 56 -2.34 -4.00 9.45
C LEU A 56 -3.15 -4.73 10.54
N ILE A 57 -4.29 -5.34 10.20
CA ILE A 57 -5.07 -6.15 11.16
C ILE A 57 -4.27 -7.39 11.61
N ILE A 58 -3.61 -8.07 10.68
CA ILE A 58 -2.76 -9.23 10.99
C ILE A 58 -1.60 -8.81 11.89
N GLU A 59 -0.92 -7.70 11.57
CA GLU A 59 0.16 -7.14 12.40
C GLU A 59 -0.30 -6.84 13.83
N ILE A 60 -1.51 -6.30 14.02
CA ILE A 60 -2.09 -6.08 15.36
C ILE A 60 -2.27 -7.41 16.10
N ILE A 61 -2.80 -8.44 15.43
CA ILE A 61 -3.01 -9.76 16.03
C ILE A 61 -1.67 -10.38 16.43
N GLU A 62 -0.67 -10.32 15.55
CA GLU A 62 0.69 -10.80 15.82
C GLU A 62 1.36 -10.04 16.96
N GLY A 63 1.19 -8.71 17.01
CA GLY A 63 1.71 -7.88 18.10
C GLY A 63 1.13 -8.23 19.47
N ILE A 64 -0.19 -8.46 19.53
CA ILE A 64 -0.88 -8.87 20.77
C ILE A 64 -0.47 -10.29 21.19
N ALA A 65 -0.35 -11.22 20.24
CA ALA A 65 -0.03 -12.62 20.53
C ALA A 65 1.45 -12.87 20.83
N GLY A 66 2.35 -12.13 20.17
CA GLY A 66 3.80 -12.34 20.21
C GLY A 66 4.58 -11.44 21.15
N GLY A 67 3.96 -10.40 21.74
CA GLY A 67 4.61 -9.46 22.67
C GLY A 67 5.80 -8.71 22.04
N GLN A 68 5.79 -8.54 20.72
CA GLN A 68 6.87 -7.88 19.99
C GLN A 68 6.81 -6.36 20.17
N ASP A 69 7.96 -5.74 20.40
CA ASP A 69 8.08 -4.28 20.40
C ASP A 69 7.85 -3.75 18.98
N MET A 70 6.66 -3.21 18.75
CA MET A 70 6.30 -2.62 17.47
C MET A 70 6.89 -1.21 17.40
N THR A 71 7.94 -1.02 16.60
CA THR A 71 8.55 0.30 16.35
C THR A 71 7.57 1.29 15.72
N ILE A 72 6.57 0.78 14.99
CA ILE A 72 5.47 1.52 14.42
C ILE A 72 4.18 0.86 14.90
N ASN A 73 3.27 1.64 15.49
CA ASN A 73 2.03 1.09 16.03
C ASN A 73 1.00 0.86 14.91
N PRO A 74 0.70 -0.40 14.52
CA PRO A 74 -0.20 -0.70 13.40
C PRO A 74 -1.65 -0.28 13.67
N PHE A 75 -2.08 -0.20 14.94
CA PHE A 75 -3.42 0.27 15.29
C PHE A 75 -3.61 1.76 14.99
N VAL A 76 -2.57 2.57 15.23
CA VAL A 76 -2.58 3.99 14.85
C VAL A 76 -2.66 4.14 13.34
N HIS A 77 -1.87 3.36 12.59
CA HIS A 77 -1.92 3.36 11.12
C HIS A 77 -3.27 2.91 10.57
N LEU A 78 -3.87 1.86 11.15
CA LEU A 78 -5.18 1.36 10.75
C LEU A 78 -6.26 2.44 10.97
N THR A 79 -6.24 3.08 12.13
CA THR A 79 -7.20 4.13 12.49
C THR A 79 -7.04 5.37 11.61
N ALA A 80 -5.82 5.82 11.38
CA ALA A 80 -5.54 6.94 10.48
C ALA A 80 -6.03 6.64 9.05
N THR A 81 -5.76 5.43 8.55
CA THR A 81 -6.23 4.96 7.24
C THR A 81 -7.76 5.00 7.15
N ALA A 82 -8.45 4.51 8.19
CA ALA A 82 -9.91 4.53 8.24
C ALA A 82 -10.48 5.96 8.23
N ILE A 83 -9.93 6.87 9.03
CA ILE A 83 -10.36 8.27 9.08
C ILE A 83 -10.20 8.93 7.71
N VAL A 84 -9.03 8.77 7.08
CA VAL A 84 -8.75 9.33 5.76
C VAL A 84 -9.70 8.75 4.71
N TYR A 85 -9.90 7.43 4.71
CA TYR A 85 -10.80 6.76 3.77
C TYR A 85 -12.24 7.26 3.89
N PHE A 86 -12.81 7.24 5.10
CA PHE A 86 -14.20 7.69 5.31
C PHE A 86 -14.37 9.19 5.08
N GLY A 87 -13.38 10.00 5.46
CA GLY A 87 -13.37 11.44 5.17
C GLY A 87 -13.37 11.72 3.68
N ALA A 88 -12.50 11.05 2.92
CA ALA A 88 -12.45 11.15 1.46
C ALA A 88 -13.75 10.67 0.81
N LEU A 89 -14.31 9.55 1.29
CA LEU A 89 -15.57 8.99 0.79
C LEU A 89 -16.72 9.98 0.95
N LEU A 90 -16.87 10.61 2.11
CA LEU A 90 -17.90 11.62 2.35
C LEU A 90 -17.72 12.85 1.46
N PHE A 91 -16.48 13.33 1.31
CA PHE A 91 -16.15 14.45 0.44
C PHE A 91 -16.53 14.18 -1.02
N PHE A 92 -16.08 13.06 -1.58
CA PHE A 92 -16.36 12.72 -2.98
C PHE A 92 -17.82 12.36 -3.20
N LYS A 93 -18.49 11.70 -2.24
CA LYS A 93 -19.93 11.44 -2.30
C LYS A 93 -20.73 12.75 -2.38
N LYS A 94 -20.35 13.78 -1.63
CA LYS A 94 -21.00 15.10 -1.69
C LYS A 94 -20.75 15.84 -3.02
N ARG A 95 -19.60 15.62 -3.64
CA ARG A 95 -19.17 16.34 -4.85
C ARG A 95 -19.61 15.67 -6.16
N HIS A 96 -19.72 14.35 -6.17
CA HIS A 96 -19.95 13.54 -7.36
C HIS A 96 -21.11 12.54 -7.23
N GLY A 97 -21.70 12.40 -6.05
CA GLY A 97 -22.99 11.74 -5.89
C GLY A 97 -24.08 12.72 -6.33
N GLY A 98 -24.89 12.32 -7.31
CA GLY A 98 -26.07 13.08 -7.72
C GLY A 98 -27.04 13.33 -6.58
#